data_AF-A0A433DIE1-F1
#
_entry.id   AF-A0A433DIE1-F1
#
_cell.length_a   1.000
_cell.length_b   1.000
_cell.length_c   1.000
_cell.angle_alpha   90.00
_cell.angle_beta   90.00
_cell.angle_gamma   90.00
#
_symmetry.space_group_name_H-M   'P 1'
#
loop_
_entity.id
_entity.type
_entity.pdbx_description
1 polymer ?
#
loop_
_entity_poly.entity_id
_entity_poly.type
_entity_poly.pdbx_seq_one_letter_code
_entity_poly.pdbx_strand_id
1 'polypeptide(L)'
;MPISKELEPIHEQITVVLDGLNNLEQSGKFNEDDVRHWQNKLHHIDERYREGYIEPVRQHQNQNSLLKDPYEIPGEAEVTEELNRAHEIVRKMLERIA
;
A
#
# COMPACT_ATOMS: atom_id res chain seq x y z
N MET A 1 -13.32 -11.74 -0.96
CA MET A 1 -13.64 -11.54 -2.40
C MET A 1 -12.35 -11.75 -3.18
N PRO A 2 -12.34 -12.19 -4.46
CA PRO A 2 -11.09 -12.29 -5.20
C PRO A 2 -10.50 -10.88 -5.42
N ILE A 3 -9.24 -10.69 -5.06
CA ILE A 3 -8.47 -9.49 -5.40
C ILE A 3 -8.46 -9.36 -6.93
N SER A 4 -8.72 -8.15 -7.44
CA SER A 4 -8.64 -7.87 -8.88
C SER A 4 -7.22 -8.18 -9.38
N LYS A 5 -7.06 -8.84 -10.54
CA LYS A 5 -5.74 -9.27 -11.07
C LYS A 5 -4.69 -8.16 -11.20
N GLU A 6 -5.16 -6.93 -11.32
CA GLU A 6 -4.31 -5.74 -11.41
C GLU A 6 -3.84 -5.25 -10.01
N LEU A 7 -4.51 -5.67 -8.93
CA LEU A 7 -4.15 -5.43 -7.52
C LEU A 7 -3.26 -6.53 -6.95
N GLU A 8 -3.25 -7.73 -7.55
CA GLU A 8 -2.33 -8.82 -7.17
C GLU A 8 -0.86 -8.35 -7.05
N PRO A 9 -0.26 -7.65 -8.04
CA PRO A 9 1.14 -7.23 -7.92
C PRO A 9 1.35 -6.12 -6.87
N ILE A 10 0.32 -5.36 -6.52
CA ILE A 10 0.38 -4.34 -5.48
C ILE A 10 0.29 -5.01 -4.11
N HIS A 11 -0.67 -5.92 -3.93
CA HIS A 11 -0.86 -6.74 -2.74
C HIS A 11 0.39 -7.58 -2.42
N GLU A 12 0.99 -8.22 -3.42
CA GLU A 12 2.23 -8.98 -3.25
C GLU A 12 3.38 -8.08 -2.77
N GLN A 13 3.51 -6.88 -3.35
CA GLN A 13 4.54 -5.91 -2.91
C GLN A 13 4.31 -5.42 -1.48
N ILE A 14 3.07 -5.18 -1.08
CA ILE A 14 2.74 -4.77 0.29
C ILE A 14 3.06 -5.91 1.25
N THR A 15 2.73 -7.15 0.89
CA THR A 15 3.05 -8.35 1.68
C THR A 15 4.56 -8.47 1.89
N VAL A 16 5.36 -8.27 0.83
CA VAL A 16 6.83 -8.27 0.92
C VAL A 16 7.35 -7.17 1.84
N VAL A 17 6.75 -5.98 1.81
CA VAL A 17 7.12 -4.88 2.72
C VAL A 17 6.75 -5.20 4.16
N LEU A 18 5.56 -5.75 4.41
CA LEU A 18 5.12 -6.18 5.74
C LEU A 18 6.00 -7.28 6.31
N ASP A 19 6.38 -8.28 5.51
CA ASP A 19 7.28 -9.35 5.93
C ASP A 19 8.69 -8.80 6.21
N GLY A 20 9.18 -7.91 5.35
CA GLY A 20 10.45 -7.20 5.54
C GLY A 20 10.48 -6.38 6.83
N LEU A 21 9.41 -5.64 7.12
CA LEU A 21 9.26 -4.87 8.35
C LEU A 21 9.17 -5.76 9.59
N ASN A 22 8.42 -6.86 9.54
CA ASN A 22 8.35 -7.82 10.64
C ASN A 22 9.70 -8.48 10.90
N ASN A 23 10.44 -8.86 9.86
CA ASN A 23 11.79 -9.40 10.00
C ASN A 23 12.75 -8.36 10.60
N LEU A 24 12.62 -7.10 10.17
CA LEU A 24 13.40 -6.00 10.71
C LEU A 24 13.07 -5.75 12.20
N GLU A 25 11.79 -5.81 12.59
CA GLU A 25 11.36 -5.70 13.97
C GLU A 25 11.88 -6.87 14.82
N GLN A 26 11.77 -8.10 14.32
CA GLN A 26 12.25 -9.31 14.99
C GLN A 26 13.78 -9.35 15.15
N SER A 27 14.52 -8.80 14.17
CA SER A 27 15.97 -8.64 14.25
C SER A 27 16.38 -7.80 15.48
N GLY A 28 15.50 -6.90 15.93
CA GLY A 28 15.72 -6.04 17.11
C GLY A 28 16.86 -5.03 16.96
N LYS A 29 17.56 -5.04 15.81
CA LYS A 29 18.61 -4.12 15.43
C LYS A 29 18.23 -3.50 14.10
N PHE A 30 17.67 -2.31 14.17
CA PHE A 30 17.31 -1.52 13.01
C PHE A 30 17.66 -0.06 13.27
N ASN A 31 18.06 0.64 12.23
CA ASN A 31 18.38 2.07 12.27
C ASN A 31 17.33 2.87 11.50
N GLU A 32 17.42 4.19 11.60
CA GLU A 32 16.50 5.09 10.90
C GLU A 32 16.54 4.88 9.38
N ASP A 33 17.71 4.62 8.81
CA ASP A 33 17.89 4.36 7.37
C ASP A 33 17.16 3.09 6.91
N ASP A 34 17.16 2.02 7.71
CA ASP A 34 16.47 0.77 7.44
C ASP A 34 14.95 1.01 7.38
N VAL A 35 14.42 1.76 8.34
CA VAL A 35 12.98 2.10 8.39
C VAL A 35 12.60 3.04 7.26
N ARG A 36 13.47 4.01 6.93
CA ARG A 36 13.29 4.96 5.82
C ARG A 36 13.34 4.25 4.46
N HIS A 37 14.14 3.20 4.31
CA HIS A 37 14.14 2.36 3.11
C HIS A 37 12.76 1.74 2.86
N TRP A 38 12.14 1.17 3.90
CA TRP A 38 10.80 0.60 3.81
C TRP A 38 9.71 1.65 3.62
N GLN A 39 9.84 2.81 4.27
CA GLN A 39 8.94 3.94 4.08
C GLN A 39 8.94 4.43 2.62
N ASN A 40 10.12 4.56 2.01
CA ASN A 40 10.23 4.96 0.60
C ASN A 40 9.62 3.90 -0.34
N LYS A 41 9.82 2.61 -0.06
CA LYS A 41 9.15 1.53 -0.80
C LYS A 41 7.63 1.61 -0.70
N LEU A 42 7.09 1.82 0.51
CA LEU A 42 5.67 2.04 0.75
C LEU A 42 5.13 3.22 -0.06
N HIS A 43 5.84 4.35 -0.04
CA HIS A 43 5.45 5.53 -0.80
C HIS A 43 5.38 5.25 -2.31
N HIS A 44 6.34 4.52 -2.85
CA HIS A 44 6.30 4.12 -4.27
C HIS A 44 5.19 3.13 -4.61
N ILE A 45 4.75 2.31 -3.65
CA ILE A 45 3.57 1.45 -3.82
C ILE A 45 2.30 2.30 -3.79
N ASP A 46 2.20 3.26 -2.87
CA ASP A 46 1.09 4.22 -2.81
C ASP A 46 0.96 5.04 -4.09
N GLU A 47 2.08 5.54 -4.63
CA GLU A 47 2.12 6.26 -5.91
C GLU A 47 1.63 5.37 -7.06
N ARG A 48 2.15 4.14 -7.18
CA ARG A 48 1.71 3.22 -8.25
C ARG A 48 0.27 2.78 -8.09
N TYR A 49 -0.21 2.60 -6.87
CA TYR A 49 -1.62 2.33 -6.58
C TYR A 49 -2.48 3.52 -7.02
N ARG A 50 -2.09 4.74 -6.65
CA ARG A 50 -2.83 5.96 -7.00
C ARG A 50 -2.83 6.26 -8.50
N GLU A 51 -1.67 6.20 -9.15
CA GLU A 51 -1.51 6.44 -10.59
C GLU A 51 -2.17 5.35 -11.43
N GLY A 52 -2.03 4.08 -11.02
CA GLY A 52 -2.55 2.93 -11.75
C GLY A 52 -4.05 2.69 -11.59
N TYR A 53 -4.66 3.13 -10.48
CA TYR A 53 -6.07 2.86 -10.16
C TYR A 53 -6.92 4.10 -9.96
N ILE A 54 -6.48 5.05 -9.14
CA ILE A 54 -7.33 6.18 -8.74
C ILE A 54 -7.42 7.22 -9.87
N GLU A 55 -6.31 7.54 -10.55
CA GLU A 55 -6.29 8.48 -11.66
C GLU A 55 -7.05 8.01 -12.91
N PRO A 56 -6.90 6.77 -13.42
CA PRO A 56 -7.64 6.32 -14.59
C PRO A 56 -9.15 6.20 -14.31
N VAL A 57 -9.57 5.85 -13.10
CA VAL A 57 -11.00 5.86 -12.72
C VAL A 57 -11.56 7.28 -12.75
N ARG A 58 -10.79 8.28 -12.31
CA ARG A 58 -11.20 9.70 -12.36
C ARG A 58 -11.21 10.26 -13.78
N GLN A 59 -10.31 9.83 -14.66
CA GLN A 59 -10.26 10.31 -16.05
C GLN A 59 -11.43 9.77 -16.90
N HIS A 60 -11.95 8.57 -16.63
CA HIS A 60 -13.10 8.01 -17.34
C HIS A 60 -14.46 8.64 -16.94
N GLN A 61 -14.52 9.46 -15.89
CA GLN A 61 -15.77 10.13 -15.48
C GLN A 61 -16.24 11.24 -16.44
N ASN A 62 -15.42 11.66 -17.39
CA ASN A 62 -15.78 12.79 -18.26
C ASN A 62 -16.71 12.41 -19.43
N GLN A 63 -16.98 11.12 -19.69
CA GLN A 63 -17.88 10.72 -20.78
C GLN A 63 -18.76 9.51 -20.41
N ASN A 64 -19.98 9.80 -19.93
CA ASN A 64 -21.17 8.93 -20.05
C ASN A 64 -21.18 7.54 -19.38
N SER A 65 -21.09 7.41 -18.04
CA SER A 65 -21.57 6.18 -17.37
C SER A 65 -21.98 6.39 -15.91
N LEU A 66 -23.30 6.37 -15.70
CA LEU A 66 -24.02 6.51 -14.42
C LEU A 66 -24.27 5.15 -13.70
N LEU A 67 -23.44 4.10 -13.87
CA LEU A 67 -23.83 2.74 -13.44
C LEU A 67 -22.76 1.83 -12.80
N LYS A 68 -21.67 2.36 -12.26
CA LYS A 68 -20.87 1.62 -11.27
C LYS A 68 -20.45 2.59 -10.19
N ASP A 69 -20.86 2.34 -8.95
CA ASP A 69 -20.33 3.09 -7.81
C ASP A 69 -18.80 3.11 -7.92
N PRO A 70 -18.19 4.30 -8.14
CA PRO A 70 -16.76 4.43 -8.42
C PRO A 70 -15.88 4.19 -7.18
N TYR A 71 -16.50 3.70 -6.10
CA TYR A 71 -15.91 3.52 -4.77
C TYR A 71 -15.83 2.06 -4.31
N GLU A 72 -16.34 1.10 -5.10
CA GLU A 72 -16.21 -0.34 -4.79
C GLU A 72 -15.34 -1.03 -5.84
N ILE A 73 -14.04 -0.75 -5.81
CA ILE A 73 -13.07 -1.59 -6.52
C ILE A 73 -12.86 -2.86 -5.67
N PRO A 74 -13.17 -4.07 -6.21
CA PRO A 74 -12.99 -5.30 -5.46
C PRO A 74 -11.52 -5.51 -5.09
N GLY A 75 -11.22 -5.55 -3.78
CA GLY A 75 -9.87 -5.70 -3.24
C GLY A 75 -9.16 -4.39 -2.88
N GLU A 76 -9.71 -3.21 -3.21
CA GLU A 76 -9.13 -1.91 -2.82
C GLU A 76 -9.12 -1.72 -1.31
N ALA A 77 -10.21 -2.10 -0.63
CA ALA A 77 -10.29 -2.02 0.83
C ALA A 77 -9.19 -2.85 1.49
N GLU A 78 -8.93 -4.05 0.96
CA GLU A 78 -7.92 -4.98 1.48
C GLU A 78 -6.51 -4.41 1.29
N VAL A 79 -6.18 -3.95 0.08
CA VAL A 79 -4.91 -3.30 -0.24
C VAL A 79 -4.70 -2.03 0.60
N THR A 80 -5.75 -1.23 0.80
CA THR A 80 -5.70 -0.01 1.61
C THR A 80 -5.50 -0.32 3.09
N GLU A 81 -6.17 -1.33 3.63
CA GLU A 81 -5.96 -1.79 5.00
C GLU A 81 -4.52 -2.28 5.21
N GLU A 82 -3.97 -3.04 4.27
CA GLU A 82 -2.59 -3.52 4.35
C GLU A 82 -1.57 -2.39 4.25
N LEU A 83 -1.77 -1.42 3.35
CA LEU A 83 -0.93 -0.22 3.27
C LEU A 83 -0.95 0.56 4.59
N ASN A 84 -2.13 0.80 5.15
CA ASN A 84 -2.27 1.47 6.43
C ASN A 84 -1.54 0.71 7.54
N ARG A 85 -1.67 -0.62 7.57
CA ARG A 85 -0.98 -1.47 8.55
C ARG A 85 0.54 -1.37 8.42
N ALA A 86 1.05 -1.35 7.19
CA ALA A 86 2.47 -1.22 6.93
C ALA A 86 3.00 0.16 7.36
N HIS A 87 2.26 1.24 7.07
CA HIS A 87 2.55 2.58 7.58
C HIS A 87 2.53 2.68 9.11
N GLU A 88 1.59 2.02 9.77
CA GLU A 88 1.55 1.94 11.24
C GLU A 88 2.78 1.24 11.82
N ILE A 89 3.24 0.15 11.20
CA ILE A 89 4.45 -0.56 11.64
C ILE A 89 5.68 0.33 11.47
N VAL A 90 5.86 0.93 10.29
CA VAL A 90 6.95 1.90 10.02
C VAL A 90 6.94 3.00 11.07
N ARG A 91 5.79 3.60 11.35
CA ARG A 91 5.65 4.66 12.34
C ARG A 91 6.06 4.20 13.74
N LYS A 92 5.58 3.03 14.18
CA LYS A 92 5.97 2.45 15.48
C LYS A 92 7.47 2.17 15.57
N MET A 93 8.08 1.74 14.47
CA MET A 93 9.53 1.52 14.41
C MET A 93 10.29 2.84 14.50
N LEU A 94 9.88 3.88 13.79
CA LEU A 94 10.46 5.22 13.92
C LEU A 94 10.34 5.78 15.34
N GLU A 95 9.18 5.62 15.98
CA GLU A 95 8.94 6.02 17.38
C GLU A 95 9.80 5.25 18.39
N ARG A 96 10.30 4.06 18.03
CA ARG A 96 11.24 3.28 18.87
C ARG A 96 12.70 3.70 18.70
N ILE A 97 13.04 4.38 17.61
CA ILE A 97 14.42 4.83 17.31
C ILE A 97 14.64 6.27 17.78
N ALA A 98 13.59 7.09 17.74
CA ALA A 98 13.59 8.49 18.21
C ALA A 98 13.67 8.60 19.75
#